data_AF-Q1YVL1-F1
#
_entry.id   AF-Q1YVL1-F1
#
_cell.length_a   1.000
_cell.length_b   1.000
_cell.length_c   1.000
_cell.angle_alpha   90.00
_cell.angle_beta   90.00
_cell.angle_gamma   90.00
#
_symmetry.space_group_name_H-M   'P 1'
#
loop_
_entity.id
_entity.type
_entity.pdbx_description
1 polymer ?
#
loop_
_entity_poly.entity_id
_entity_poly.type
_entity_poly.pdbx_seq_one_letter_code
_entity_poly.pdbx_strand_id
1 'polypeptide(L)'
;MRYCWFLLIFLPGFLLAQPFLELGVGVNQSAYSPSDLNSAVLTVDTAPGYVARIDLNKPGQIAEALRRAEAHFQSKDYFDYLDNHAGPIAFVIFGPDVAMFFKQNYGMYKSTVDLAARLSSLGVIDIRVCQVSSKAAGLDRADLLPFVSPVDFGQAELKRLLEEEDYSFF
;
A
#
# COMPACT_ATOMS: atom_id res chain seq x y z
N MET A 1 35.39 39.26 9.37
CA MET A 1 35.65 40.70 9.27
C MET A 1 35.65 41.10 7.79
N ARG A 2 34.74 42.02 7.44
CA ARG A 2 34.73 42.90 6.25
C ARG A 2 34.07 42.41 4.94
N TYR A 3 32.78 42.75 4.86
CA TYR A 3 31.98 43.28 3.73
C TYR A 3 32.66 43.54 2.38
N CYS A 4 31.97 43.13 1.31
CA CYS A 4 31.91 43.75 -0.03
C CYS A 4 30.84 42.99 -0.84
N TRP A 5 30.00 43.54 -1.71
CA TRP A 5 29.48 44.87 -2.01
C TRP A 5 28.35 44.54 -3.01
N PHE A 6 27.16 45.10 -2.80
CA PHE A 6 26.04 45.14 -3.75
C PHE A 6 26.45 45.25 -5.24
N LEU A 7 25.76 44.50 -6.10
CA LEU A 7 25.47 44.93 -7.48
C LEU A 7 24.04 44.51 -7.86
N LEU A 8 23.14 45.47 -7.70
CA LEU A 8 21.81 45.53 -8.29
C LEU A 8 21.95 45.62 -9.82
N ILE A 9 21.35 44.69 -10.55
CA ILE A 9 21.04 44.88 -11.97
C ILE A 9 19.54 45.14 -12.10
N PHE A 10 19.26 46.40 -12.39
CA PHE A 10 18.02 46.96 -12.89
C PHE A 10 17.72 46.37 -14.28
N LEU A 11 16.46 46.01 -14.55
CA LEU A 11 15.94 45.86 -15.91
C LEU A 11 14.62 46.64 -16.02
N PRO A 12 14.54 47.67 -16.90
CA PRO A 12 13.36 48.50 -17.08
C PRO A 12 12.52 48.03 -18.29
N GLY A 13 11.24 48.42 -18.31
CA GLY A 13 10.45 48.52 -19.54
C GLY A 13 9.08 47.84 -19.45
N PHE A 14 8.04 48.53 -18.97
CA PHE A 14 7.05 49.29 -19.77
C PHE A 14 6.21 48.44 -20.74
N LEU A 15 4.90 48.34 -20.53
CA LEU A 15 3.89 49.04 -21.34
C LEU A 15 2.43 48.73 -20.91
N LEU A 16 1.75 49.82 -20.52
CA LEU A 16 0.35 50.23 -20.77
C LEU A 16 -0.79 49.19 -20.76
N ALA A 17 -1.74 49.39 -19.83
CA ALA A 17 -3.06 49.95 -20.17
C ALA A 17 -3.91 50.21 -18.89
N GLN A 18 -4.30 51.47 -18.68
CA GLN A 18 -5.56 51.88 -18.02
C GLN A 18 -6.49 52.40 -19.13
N PRO A 19 -7.78 52.76 -18.94
CA PRO A 19 -8.56 52.94 -17.71
C PRO A 19 -9.94 52.24 -17.78
N PHE A 20 -10.82 52.28 -16.76
CA PHE A 20 -11.85 53.32 -16.65
C PHE A 20 -12.73 53.00 -15.43
N LEU A 21 -13.03 54.03 -14.63
CA LEU A 21 -13.91 53.99 -13.47
C LEU A 21 -15.37 54.12 -13.92
N GLU A 22 -16.29 53.37 -13.32
CA GLU A 22 -17.68 53.81 -13.20
C GLU A 22 -18.22 53.45 -11.81
N LEU A 23 -18.55 54.50 -11.05
CA LEU A 23 -19.30 54.46 -9.81
C LEU A 23 -20.79 54.32 -10.15
N GLY A 24 -21.41 53.20 -9.75
CA GLY A 24 -22.84 53.01 -9.79
C GLY A 24 -23.34 52.43 -8.47
N VAL A 25 -23.98 53.26 -7.65
CA VAL A 25 -24.75 52.86 -6.46
C VAL A 25 -26.11 52.35 -6.92
N GLY A 26 -26.51 51.14 -6.52
CA GLY A 26 -27.89 50.67 -6.74
C GLY A 26 -28.19 49.22 -6.36
N VAL A 27 -28.81 49.05 -5.19
CA VAL A 27 -29.89 48.09 -4.84
C VAL A 27 -29.57 46.57 -4.70
N ASN A 28 -29.82 46.08 -3.47
CA ASN A 28 -30.09 44.72 -3.03
C ASN A 28 -30.73 43.75 -4.06
N GLN A 29 -30.16 42.55 -4.20
CA GLN A 29 -30.90 41.27 -4.22
C GLN A 29 -29.95 40.05 -4.16
N SER A 30 -29.95 39.39 -3.00
CA SER A 30 -29.88 37.94 -2.79
C SER A 30 -29.26 37.04 -3.87
N ALA A 31 -28.03 36.60 -3.63
CA ALA A 31 -27.55 35.25 -3.97
C ALA A 31 -26.42 34.89 -2.99
N TYR A 32 -26.72 34.05 -2.00
CA TYR A 32 -25.73 33.47 -1.10
C TYR A 32 -25.05 32.32 -1.83
N SER A 33 -23.89 32.58 -2.44
CA SER A 33 -23.00 31.55 -2.99
C SER A 33 -21.99 31.17 -1.91
N PRO A 34 -21.97 29.92 -1.41
CA PRO A 34 -20.92 29.46 -0.52
C PRO A 34 -19.72 29.02 -1.37
N SER A 35 -18.87 29.96 -1.77
CA SER A 35 -17.56 29.68 -2.34
C SER A 35 -16.50 30.18 -1.36
N ASP A 36 -16.26 29.43 -0.29
CA ASP A 36 -15.03 29.50 0.52
C ASP A 36 -15.00 28.32 1.51
N LEU A 37 -14.92 27.11 0.98
CA LEU A 37 -14.31 25.98 1.68
C LEU A 37 -13.34 25.34 0.70
N ASN A 38 -12.11 25.87 0.68
CA ASN A 38 -10.94 25.09 0.34
C ASN A 38 -10.82 23.95 1.36
N SER A 39 -11.64 22.92 1.18
CA SER A 39 -11.34 21.60 1.71
C SER A 39 -10.15 21.13 0.91
N ALA A 40 -8.95 21.28 1.49
CA ALA A 40 -7.85 20.40 1.16
C ALA A 40 -8.40 18.99 1.32
N VAL A 41 -8.75 18.36 0.19
CA VAL A 41 -9.06 16.95 0.13
C VAL A 41 -7.74 16.27 0.47
N LEU A 42 -7.54 16.02 1.76
CA LEU A 42 -6.68 14.95 2.20
C LEU A 42 -7.30 13.70 1.58
N THR A 43 -6.75 13.25 0.46
CA THR A 43 -7.05 11.93 -0.07
C THR A 43 -6.62 10.96 1.00
N VAL A 44 -7.56 10.55 1.85
CA VAL A 44 -7.39 9.41 2.75
C VAL A 44 -7.02 8.25 1.83
N ASP A 45 -5.83 7.71 2.01
CA ASP A 45 -5.39 6.48 1.35
C ASP A 45 -6.38 5.39 1.78
N THR A 46 -7.44 5.22 0.99
CA THR A 46 -8.55 4.31 1.30
C THR A 46 -8.35 3.09 0.42
N ALA A 47 -7.17 2.46 0.55
CA ALA A 47 -6.95 1.20 -0.14
C ALA A 47 -7.92 0.17 0.47
N PRO A 48 -8.73 -0.53 -0.35
CA PRO A 48 -9.64 -1.56 0.15
C PRO A 48 -8.90 -2.73 0.81
N GLY A 49 -7.61 -2.90 0.54
CA GLY A 49 -6.73 -3.82 1.23
C GLY A 49 -5.29 -3.67 0.75
N TYR A 50 -4.42 -4.51 1.30
CA TYR A 50 -2.99 -4.49 0.94
C TYR A 50 -2.46 -5.85 0.51
N VAL A 51 -1.49 -5.82 -0.41
CA VAL A 51 -0.68 -6.99 -0.82
C VAL A 51 0.78 -6.77 -0.44
N ALA A 52 1.41 -7.75 0.20
CA ALA A 52 2.80 -7.67 0.58
C ALA A 52 3.73 -7.53 -0.64
N ARG A 53 4.63 -6.54 -0.63
CA ARG A 53 5.71 -6.46 -1.63
C ARG A 53 6.79 -7.50 -1.35
N ILE A 54 6.88 -8.51 -2.21
CA ILE A 54 7.85 -9.61 -2.11
C ILE A 54 8.56 -9.81 -3.45
N ASP A 55 9.90 -9.83 -3.43
CA ASP A 55 10.71 -10.20 -4.59
C ASP A 55 11.05 -11.69 -4.50
N LEU A 56 10.20 -12.53 -5.07
CA LEU A 56 10.31 -14.00 -4.99
C LEU A 56 11.52 -14.57 -5.76
N ASN A 57 12.33 -13.73 -6.39
CA ASN A 57 13.60 -14.14 -6.99
C ASN A 57 14.80 -13.99 -6.03
N LYS A 58 14.58 -13.41 -4.85
CA LYS A 58 15.63 -13.21 -3.84
C LYS A 58 15.34 -14.05 -2.59
N PRO A 59 16.36 -14.77 -2.08
CA PRO A 59 16.18 -15.60 -0.89
C PRO A 59 15.83 -14.73 0.32
N GLY A 60 14.95 -15.23 1.18
CA GLY A 60 14.60 -14.60 2.46
C GLY A 60 13.59 -13.45 2.38
N GLN A 61 13.17 -13.01 1.19
CA GLN A 61 12.23 -11.89 1.05
C GLN A 61 10.88 -12.13 1.73
N ILE A 62 10.41 -13.38 1.79
CA ILE A 62 9.19 -13.74 2.53
C ILE A 62 9.37 -13.47 4.03
N ALA A 63 10.49 -13.91 4.61
CA ALA A 63 10.79 -13.68 6.02
C ALA A 63 10.92 -12.19 6.35
N GLU A 64 11.56 -11.41 5.46
CA GLU A 64 11.63 -9.95 5.61
C GLU A 64 10.25 -9.29 5.54
N ALA A 65 9.39 -9.70 4.60
CA ALA A 65 8.03 -9.17 4.50
C ALA A 65 7.19 -9.50 5.75
N LEU A 66 7.33 -10.71 6.29
CA LEU A 66 6.68 -11.10 7.55
C LEU A 66 7.15 -10.26 8.74
N ARG A 67 8.45 -9.96 8.84
CA ARG A 67 8.99 -9.07 9.89
C ARG A 67 8.47 -7.64 9.76
N ARG A 68 8.29 -7.13 8.53
CA ARG A 68 7.64 -5.82 8.33
C ARG A 68 6.19 -5.83 8.83
N ALA A 69 5.44 -6.88 8.52
CA ALA A 69 4.07 -7.04 9.02
C ALA A 69 4.00 -7.16 10.55
N GLU A 70 4.94 -7.89 11.18
CA GLU A 70 5.05 -7.97 12.64
C GLU A 70 5.39 -6.61 13.27
N ALA A 71 6.36 -5.88 12.72
CA ALA A 71 6.72 -4.55 13.19
C ALA A 71 5.55 -3.56 13.06
N HIS A 72 4.78 -3.65 11.98
CA HIS A 72 3.58 -2.86 11.78
C HIS A 72 2.50 -3.20 12.81
N PHE A 73 2.23 -4.49 13.06
CA PHE A 73 1.29 -4.94 14.10
C PHE A 73 1.66 -4.44 15.50
N GLN A 74 2.96 -4.32 15.80
CA GLN A 74 3.45 -3.81 17.08
C GLN A 74 3.45 -2.27 17.18
N SER A 75 3.18 -1.57 16.07
CA SER A 75 3.16 -0.11 16.04
C SER A 75 1.86 0.44 16.63
N LYS A 76 1.90 1.70 17.09
CA LYS A 76 0.68 2.39 17.57
C LYS A 76 -0.33 2.62 16.44
N ASP A 77 0.17 2.72 15.22
CA ASP A 77 -0.59 3.06 14.02
C ASP A 77 -1.37 1.85 13.48
N TYR A 78 -1.18 0.64 14.04
CA TYR A 78 -1.91 -0.56 13.62
C TYR A 78 -3.41 -0.48 13.89
N PHE A 79 -3.82 0.13 15.00
CA PHE A 79 -5.25 0.28 15.29
C PHE A 79 -5.90 1.33 14.38
N ASP A 80 -5.17 2.40 14.06
CA ASP A 80 -5.60 3.38 13.06
C ASP A 80 -5.69 2.73 11.66
N TYR A 81 -4.81 1.76 11.35
CA TYR A 81 -4.91 0.96 10.13
C TYR A 81 -6.22 0.16 10.09
N LEU A 82 -6.62 -0.51 11.18
CA LEU A 82 -7.84 -1.33 11.23
C LEU A 82 -9.12 -0.50 11.02
N ASP A 83 -9.12 0.75 11.45
CA ASP A 83 -10.27 1.64 11.28
C ASP A 83 -10.44 2.12 9.82
N ASN A 84 -9.36 2.08 9.02
CA ASN A 84 -9.33 2.63 7.67
C ASN A 84 -9.18 1.58 6.56
N HIS A 85 -8.81 0.33 6.88
CA HIS A 85 -8.50 -0.70 5.89
C HIS A 85 -9.23 -2.01 6.16
N ALA A 86 -9.71 -2.64 5.07
CA ALA A 86 -10.42 -3.90 5.14
C ALA A 86 -9.45 -5.09 5.11
N GLY A 87 -9.01 -5.51 6.30
CA GLY A 87 -8.55 -6.89 6.53
C GLY A 87 -7.04 -7.14 6.48
N PRO A 88 -6.65 -8.44 6.48
CA PRO A 88 -5.25 -8.86 6.56
C PRO A 88 -4.46 -8.49 5.30
N ILE A 89 -3.16 -8.25 5.47
CA ILE A 89 -2.24 -8.08 4.34
C ILE A 89 -2.13 -9.41 3.59
N ALA A 90 -2.45 -9.42 2.30
CA ALA A 90 -2.35 -10.62 1.47
C ALA A 90 -0.88 -10.90 1.10
N PHE A 91 -0.43 -12.12 1.38
CA PHE A 91 0.88 -12.63 0.96
C PHE A 91 0.68 -13.64 -0.16
N VAL A 92 0.83 -13.20 -1.42
CA VAL A 92 0.66 -14.07 -2.59
C VAL A 92 2.00 -14.72 -2.95
N ILE A 93 2.12 -16.02 -2.69
CA ILE A 93 3.34 -16.80 -2.86
C ILE A 93 3.22 -17.72 -4.07
N PHE A 94 4.18 -17.62 -4.99
CA PHE A 94 4.32 -18.46 -6.18
C PHE A 94 5.79 -18.76 -6.47
N GLY A 95 6.06 -19.61 -7.47
CA GLY A 95 7.41 -20.09 -7.75
C GLY A 95 7.88 -21.16 -6.76
N PRO A 96 9.20 -21.38 -6.61
CA PRO A 96 9.73 -22.46 -5.78
C PRO A 96 9.47 -22.28 -4.28
N ASP A 97 9.31 -21.04 -3.81
CA ASP A 97 9.13 -20.72 -2.39
C ASP A 97 7.81 -21.23 -1.81
N VAL A 98 6.83 -21.62 -2.64
CA VAL A 98 5.59 -22.26 -2.17
C VAL A 98 5.86 -23.48 -1.30
N ALA A 99 6.98 -24.17 -1.54
CA ALA A 99 7.36 -25.38 -0.84
C ALA A 99 7.42 -25.21 0.67
N MET A 100 7.73 -24.01 1.18
CA MET A 100 7.86 -23.78 2.62
C MET A 100 6.56 -23.96 3.40
N PHE A 101 5.41 -23.88 2.73
CA PHE A 101 4.09 -23.92 3.33
C PHE A 101 3.44 -25.31 3.33
N PHE A 102 4.22 -26.36 3.08
CA PHE A 102 3.77 -27.76 3.08
C PHE A 102 4.31 -28.52 4.29
N LYS A 103 3.49 -29.45 4.84
CA LYS A 103 3.75 -30.20 6.09
C LYS A 103 5.14 -30.84 6.12
N GLN A 104 5.55 -31.48 5.03
CA GLN A 104 6.84 -32.15 4.91
C GLN A 104 8.05 -31.20 5.01
N ASN A 105 7.86 -29.92 4.70
CA ASN A 105 8.92 -28.90 4.72
C ASN A 105 8.90 -28.04 5.99
N TYR A 106 7.89 -28.20 6.86
CA TYR A 106 7.73 -27.40 8.08
C TYR A 106 9.01 -27.33 8.92
N GLY A 107 9.67 -28.47 9.15
CA GLY A 107 10.89 -28.52 9.97
C GLY A 107 12.03 -27.66 9.40
N MET A 108 12.16 -27.58 8.08
CA MET A 108 13.19 -26.78 7.40
C MET A 108 12.93 -25.29 7.50
N TYR A 109 11.66 -24.87 7.44
CA TYR A 109 11.25 -23.45 7.40
C TYR A 109 10.59 -22.97 8.69
N LYS A 110 10.77 -23.70 9.79
CA LYS A 110 10.00 -23.56 11.03
C LYS A 110 9.90 -22.11 11.52
N SER A 111 11.01 -21.37 11.57
CA SER A 111 11.02 -19.99 12.06
C SER A 111 10.14 -19.05 11.26
N THR A 112 10.23 -19.11 9.92
CA THR A 112 9.43 -18.29 9.01
C THR A 112 7.97 -18.71 9.05
N VAL A 113 7.71 -20.02 9.05
CA VAL A 113 6.34 -20.57 9.06
C VAL A 113 5.63 -20.28 10.39
N ASP A 114 6.31 -20.39 11.52
CA ASP A 114 5.74 -20.07 12.83
C ASP A 114 5.39 -18.58 12.94
N LEU A 115 6.23 -17.70 12.39
CA LEU A 115 5.92 -16.27 12.32
C LEU A 115 4.68 -16.02 11.46
N ALA A 116 4.61 -16.63 10.27
CA ALA A 116 3.45 -16.51 9.39
C ALA A 116 2.17 -17.02 10.07
N ALA A 117 2.21 -18.21 10.68
CA ALA A 117 1.08 -18.80 11.38
C ALA A 117 0.58 -17.92 12.53
N ARG A 118 1.49 -17.36 13.33
CA ARG A 118 1.16 -16.44 14.42
C ARG A 118 0.48 -15.18 13.88
N LEU A 119 1.05 -14.53 12.88
CA LEU A 119 0.46 -13.32 12.27
C LEU A 119 -0.88 -13.59 11.61
N SER A 120 -1.05 -14.74 10.94
CA SER A 120 -2.35 -15.16 10.39
C SER A 120 -3.39 -15.43 11.47
N SER A 121 -3.00 -16.06 12.59
CA SER A 121 -3.90 -16.29 13.72
C SER A 121 -4.38 -15.00 14.38
N LEU A 122 -3.59 -13.94 14.29
CA LEU A 122 -3.91 -12.59 14.77
C LEU A 122 -4.69 -11.76 13.74
N GLY A 123 -4.97 -12.30 12.55
CA GLY A 123 -5.66 -11.57 11.47
C GLY A 123 -4.82 -10.48 10.81
N VAL A 124 -3.49 -10.49 11.01
CA VAL A 124 -2.58 -9.48 10.43
C VAL A 124 -2.30 -9.78 8.96
N ILE A 125 -2.17 -11.06 8.61
CA ILE A 125 -1.80 -11.49 7.26
C ILE A 125 -2.64 -12.69 6.79
N ASP A 126 -2.79 -12.81 5.47
CA ASP A 126 -3.39 -13.97 4.81
C ASP A 126 -2.38 -14.57 3.82
N ILE A 127 -1.90 -15.78 4.09
CA ILE A 127 -0.94 -16.47 3.22
C ILE A 127 -1.70 -17.18 2.10
N ARG A 128 -1.45 -16.76 0.85
CA ARG A 128 -2.05 -17.33 -0.38
C ARG A 128 -1.00 -18.07 -1.19
N VAL A 129 -1.17 -19.39 -1.39
CA VAL A 129 -0.18 -20.24 -2.09
C VAL A 129 -0.70 -20.75 -3.44
N CYS A 130 0.08 -20.45 -4.49
CA CYS A 130 -0.18 -20.83 -5.87
C CYS A 130 -0.16 -22.35 -6.10
N GLN A 131 -1.29 -22.90 -6.56
CA GLN A 131 -1.45 -24.32 -6.85
C GLN A 131 -0.68 -24.77 -8.10
N VAL A 132 -0.61 -23.94 -9.14
CA VAL A 132 0.21 -24.24 -10.33
C VAL A 132 1.68 -24.42 -9.96
N SER A 133 2.23 -23.52 -9.12
CA SER A 133 3.61 -23.63 -8.65
C SER A 133 3.81 -24.84 -7.73
N SER A 134 2.85 -25.12 -6.86
CA SER A 134 2.87 -26.29 -5.97
C SER A 134 2.93 -27.59 -6.77
N LYS A 135 2.08 -27.72 -7.80
CA LYS A 135 2.06 -28.87 -8.70
C LYS A 135 3.37 -28.99 -9.48
N ALA A 136 3.93 -27.88 -9.95
CA ALA A 136 5.23 -27.87 -10.65
C ALA A 136 6.38 -28.35 -9.74
N ALA A 137 6.27 -28.13 -8.43
CA ALA A 137 7.21 -28.62 -7.42
C ALA A 137 6.89 -30.05 -6.92
N GLY A 138 5.87 -30.71 -7.45
CA GLY A 138 5.46 -32.06 -7.03
C GLY A 138 4.78 -32.11 -5.66
N LEU A 139 4.15 -31.01 -5.23
CA LEU A 139 3.51 -30.88 -3.92
C LEU A 139 1.98 -30.98 -4.04
N ASP A 140 1.35 -31.74 -3.13
CA ASP A 140 -0.10 -31.93 -3.09
C ASP A 140 -0.77 -30.89 -2.18
N ARG A 141 -1.83 -30.25 -2.68
CA ARG A 141 -2.69 -29.31 -1.93
C ARG A 141 -3.11 -29.84 -0.56
N ALA A 142 -3.36 -31.14 -0.44
CA ALA A 142 -3.75 -31.77 0.83
C ALA A 142 -2.68 -31.67 1.93
N ASP A 143 -1.43 -31.40 1.55
CA ASP A 143 -0.30 -31.23 2.45
C ASP A 143 0.02 -29.79 2.81
N LEU A 144 -0.80 -28.82 2.35
CA LEU A 144 -0.69 -27.44 2.84
C LEU A 144 -0.88 -27.36 4.35
N LEU A 145 -0.18 -26.41 4.96
CA LEU A 145 -0.39 -26.08 6.36
C LEU A 145 -1.78 -25.44 6.56
N PRO A 146 -2.47 -25.69 7.69
CA PRO A 146 -3.90 -25.35 7.83
C PRO A 146 -4.25 -23.86 7.72
N PHE A 147 -3.31 -22.95 7.96
CA PHE A 147 -3.53 -21.51 7.90
C PHE A 147 -3.31 -20.92 6.50
N VAL A 148 -3.00 -21.76 5.49
CA VAL A 148 -2.62 -21.33 4.15
C VAL A 148 -3.81 -21.47 3.20
N SER A 149 -4.15 -20.36 2.56
CA SER A 149 -5.20 -20.27 1.55
C SER A 149 -4.64 -20.69 0.18
N PRO A 150 -5.15 -21.73 -0.49
CA PRO A 150 -4.72 -22.08 -1.84
C PRO A 150 -5.34 -21.12 -2.86
N VAL A 151 -4.55 -20.69 -3.84
CA VAL A 151 -5.03 -19.92 -5.01
C VAL A 151 -4.59 -20.60 -6.30
N ASP A 152 -5.42 -20.57 -7.34
CA ASP A 152 -5.17 -21.35 -8.55
C ASP A 152 -3.86 -20.93 -9.24
N PHE A 153 -3.69 -19.62 -9.47
CA PHE A 153 -2.52 -19.07 -10.13
C PHE A 153 -2.08 -17.74 -9.50
N GLY A 154 -0.91 -17.72 -8.86
CA GLY A 154 -0.45 -16.59 -8.05
C GLY A 154 -0.27 -15.28 -8.81
N GLN A 155 0.15 -15.30 -10.08
CA GLN A 155 0.26 -14.08 -10.88
C GLN A 155 -1.11 -13.47 -11.19
N ALA A 156 -2.11 -14.31 -11.50
CA ALA A 156 -3.47 -13.83 -11.70
C ALA A 156 -4.08 -13.32 -10.39
N GLU A 157 -3.78 -13.97 -9.26
CA GLU A 157 -4.24 -13.50 -7.95
C GLU A 157 -3.64 -12.14 -7.59
N LEU A 158 -2.33 -11.95 -7.81
CA LEU A 158 -1.67 -10.66 -7.59
C LEU A 158 -2.27 -9.56 -8.48
N LYS A 159 -2.52 -9.87 -9.75
CA LYS A 159 -3.15 -8.96 -10.70
C LYS A 159 -4.56 -8.57 -10.25
N ARG A 160 -5.39 -9.56 -9.91
CA ARG A 160 -6.76 -9.37 -9.43
C ARG A 160 -6.80 -8.42 -8.23
N LEU A 161 -5.95 -8.66 -7.23
CA LEU A 161 -5.87 -7.80 -6.06
C LEU A 161 -5.51 -6.36 -6.40
N LEU A 162 -4.44 -6.15 -7.19
CA LEU A 162 -3.92 -4.81 -7.45
C LEU A 162 -4.71 -4.02 -8.50
N GLU A 163 -5.21 -4.68 -9.54
CA GLU A 163 -5.79 -4.04 -10.71
C GLU A 163 -7.32 -4.10 -10.75
N GLU A 164 -7.93 -5.12 -10.12
CA GLU A 164 -9.38 -5.33 -10.16
C GLU A 164 -10.05 -4.98 -8.83
N GLU A 165 -9.34 -5.19 -7.72
CA GLU A 165 -9.82 -4.86 -6.38
C GLU A 165 -9.15 -3.63 -5.76
N ASP A 166 -8.32 -2.91 -6.53
CA ASP A 166 -7.64 -1.67 -6.11
C ASP A 166 -6.79 -1.80 -4.83
N TYR A 167 -6.27 -2.99 -4.52
CA TYR A 167 -5.35 -3.16 -3.40
C TYR A 167 -4.07 -2.38 -3.64
N SER A 168 -3.49 -1.86 -2.57
CA SER A 168 -2.17 -1.23 -2.61
C SER A 168 -1.08 -2.18 -2.15
N PHE A 169 0.17 -1.90 -2.52
CA PHE A 169 1.29 -2.62 -1.95
C PHE A 169 1.58 -2.17 -0.51
N PHE A 170 1.86 -3.14 0.35
CA PHE A 170 2.41 -2.95 1.70
C PHE A 170 3.95 -3.05 1.71
#